data_AF-A0A344UPC8-F1
#
_entry.id   AF-A0A344UPC8-F1
#
_cell.length_a   1.000
_cell.length_b   1.000
_cell.length_c   1.000
_cell.angle_alpha   90.00
_cell.angle_beta   90.00
_cell.angle_gamma   90.00
#
_symmetry.space_group_name_H-M   'P 1'
#
loop_
_entity.id
_entity.type
_entity.pdbx_description
1 polymer ?
#
loop_
_entity_poly.entity_id
_entity_poly.type
_entity_poly.pdbx_seq_one_letter_code
_entity_poly.pdbx_strand_id
1 'polypeptide(L)'
;MLIECKQKREGGTVVILGDVLYHFLPDVQGRHVVEVENDDHVAEFLAIKEGYALAKELPKTETEDKPGDEPAKPARGSKSKKPAGEGEDKSNGSDDASKNGEQAKHDAG
;
A
#
# COMPACT_ATOMS: atom_id res chain seq x y z
N MET A 1 -17.85 -14.68 -7.32
CA MET A 1 -16.80 -15.34 -8.14
C MET A 1 -15.48 -15.41 -7.37
N LEU A 2 -14.68 -16.45 -7.59
CA LEU A 2 -13.39 -16.62 -6.92
C LEU A 2 -12.25 -16.01 -7.77
N ILE A 3 -11.53 -15.05 -7.20
CA ILE A 3 -10.42 -14.35 -7.87
C ILE A 3 -9.10 -14.74 -7.22
N GLU A 4 -8.12 -15.09 -8.05
CA GLU A 4 -6.74 -15.37 -7.65
C GLU A 4 -5.85 -14.15 -7.90
N CYS A 5 -5.05 -13.77 -6.90
CA CYS A 5 -3.94 -12.83 -7.03
C CYS A 5 -2.66 -13.60 -7.38
N LYS A 6 -2.00 -13.20 -8.47
CA LYS A 6 -0.75 -13.81 -8.96
C LYS A 6 0.46 -13.43 -8.11
N GLN A 7 0.38 -12.30 -7.41
CA GLN A 7 1.44 -11.86 -6.49
C GLN A 7 1.32 -12.61 -5.17
N LYS A 8 2.28 -13.51 -4.92
CA LYS A 8 2.38 -14.25 -3.66
C LYS A 8 3.23 -13.45 -2.68
N ARG A 9 2.67 -13.11 -1.53
CA ARG A 9 3.35 -12.39 -0.44
C ARG A 9 3.06 -13.06 0.88
N GLU A 10 4.02 -13.04 1.81
CA GLU A 10 3.77 -13.54 3.16
C GLU A 10 2.61 -12.75 3.81
N GLY A 11 1.63 -13.47 4.34
CA GLY A 11 0.42 -12.89 4.96
C GLY A 11 -0.70 -12.48 4.01
N GLY A 12 -0.53 -12.66 2.69
CA GLY A 12 -1.56 -12.32 1.70
C GLY A 12 -1.42 -10.93 1.07
N THR A 13 -2.41 -10.56 0.27
CA THR A 13 -2.50 -9.22 -0.36
C THR A 13 -3.83 -8.58 0.00
N VAL A 14 -3.81 -7.35 0.50
CA VAL A 14 -5.02 -6.57 0.77
C VAL A 14 -5.20 -5.52 -0.31
N VAL A 15 -6.41 -5.42 -0.87
CA VAL A 15 -6.77 -4.46 -1.90
C VAL A 15 -8.07 -3.78 -1.51
N ILE A 16 -8.15 -2.47 -1.70
CA ILE A 16 -9.38 -1.70 -1.50
C ILE A 16 -9.89 -1.30 -2.88
N LEU A 17 -11.15 -1.62 -3.17
CA LEU A 17 -11.83 -1.25 -4.41
C LEU A 17 -13.15 -0.55 -4.04
N GLY A 18 -13.23 0.75 -4.34
CA GLY A 18 -14.27 1.61 -3.78
C GLY A 18 -14.20 1.64 -2.25
N ASP A 19 -15.29 1.26 -1.59
CA ASP A 19 -15.40 1.17 -0.13
C ASP A 19 -15.26 -0.28 0.40
N VAL A 20 -14.92 -1.24 -0.46
CA VAL A 20 -14.81 -2.66 -0.09
C VAL A 20 -13.34 -3.08 0.02
N LEU A 21 -13.01 -3.76 1.11
CA LEU A 21 -11.68 -4.33 1.36
C LEU A 21 -11.68 -5.83 1.02
N TYR A 22 -10.77 -6.23 0.13
CA TYR A 22 -10.53 -7.61 -0.27
C TYR A 22 -9.19 -8.09 0.27
N HIS A 23 -9.18 -9.23 0.94
CA HIS A 23 -7.96 -9.87 1.44
C HIS A 23 -7.73 -11.21 0.72
N PHE A 24 -6.72 -11.25 -0.13
CA PHE A 24 -6.28 -12.43 -0.85
C PHE A 24 -5.35 -13.26 0.02
N LEU A 25 -5.89 -14.33 0.61
CA LEU A 25 -5.17 -15.24 1.51
C LEU A 25 -4.75 -16.51 0.77
N PRO A 26 -3.61 -17.13 1.17
CA PRO A 26 -3.19 -18.40 0.61
C PRO A 26 -4.17 -19.52 0.97
N ASP A 27 -4.69 -20.20 -0.04
CA ASP A 27 -5.52 -21.41 0.06
C ASP A 27 -4.64 -22.66 0.32
N VAL A 28 -5.26 -23.84 0.46
CA VAL A 28 -4.58 -25.14 0.65
C VAL A 28 -3.55 -25.48 -0.42
N GLN A 29 -3.65 -24.85 -1.60
CA GLN A 29 -2.71 -24.99 -2.71
C GLN A 29 -1.64 -23.88 -2.76
N GLY A 30 -1.60 -22.97 -1.78
CA GLY A 30 -0.73 -21.81 -1.79
C GLY A 30 -1.05 -20.79 -2.89
N ARG A 31 -2.31 -20.75 -3.33
CA ARG A 31 -2.86 -19.73 -4.25
C ARG A 31 -3.51 -18.64 -3.42
N HIS A 32 -3.27 -17.38 -3.76
CA HIS A 32 -3.86 -16.26 -3.02
C HIS A 32 -5.23 -15.96 -3.60
N VAL A 33 -6.30 -16.31 -2.90
CA VAL A 33 -7.67 -16.18 -3.44
C VAL A 33 -8.58 -15.36 -2.54
N VAL A 34 -9.60 -14.77 -3.13
CA VAL A 34 -10.69 -14.08 -2.43
C VAL A 34 -12.01 -14.30 -3.17
N GLU A 35 -13.11 -14.40 -2.42
CA GLU A 35 -14.45 -14.44 -2.99
C GLU A 35 -14.96 -13.00 -3.21
N VAL A 36 -15.36 -12.69 -4.43
CA VAL A 36 -15.87 -11.37 -4.83
C VAL A 36 -17.30 -11.54 -5.31
N GLU A 37 -18.25 -10.96 -4.59
CA GLU A 37 -19.67 -11.03 -4.93
C GLU A 37 -20.10 -9.98 -5.96
N ASN A 38 -19.41 -8.83 -6.00
CA ASN A 38 -19.73 -7.73 -6.91
C ASN A 38 -19.10 -7.95 -8.30
N ASP A 39 -19.94 -8.12 -9.32
CA ASP A 39 -19.52 -8.32 -10.70
C ASP A 39 -18.70 -7.16 -11.29
N ASP A 40 -18.98 -5.91 -10.90
CA ASP A 40 -18.18 -4.74 -11.34
C ASP A 40 -16.74 -4.83 -10.80
N HIS A 41 -16.60 -5.27 -9.55
CA HIS A 41 -15.28 -5.44 -8.92
C HIS A 41 -14.54 -6.64 -9.54
N VAL A 42 -15.26 -7.70 -9.90
CA VAL A 42 -14.69 -8.82 -10.66
C VAL A 42 -14.14 -8.32 -11.99
N ALA A 43 -14.89 -7.50 -12.73
CA ALA A 43 -14.44 -6.96 -14.00
C ALA A 43 -13.18 -6.09 -13.84
N GLU A 44 -13.10 -5.25 -12.81
CA GLU A 44 -11.92 -4.44 -12.49
C GLU A 44 -10.68 -5.30 -12.21
N PHE A 45 -10.80 -6.33 -11.37
CA PHE A 45 -9.67 -7.24 -11.11
C PHE A 45 -9.25 -7.98 -12.39
N LEU A 46 -10.20 -8.51 -13.16
CA LEU A 46 -9.91 -9.27 -14.38
C LEU A 46 -9.41 -8.39 -15.54
N ALA A 47 -9.65 -7.08 -15.50
CA ALA A 47 -9.03 -6.14 -16.43
C ALA A 47 -7.50 -6.12 -16.24
N ILE A 48 -7.00 -6.34 -15.02
CA ILE A 48 -5.58 -6.38 -14.69
C ILE A 48 -5.06 -7.84 -14.83
N LYS A 49 -4.95 -8.30 -16.07
CA LYS A 49 -4.54 -9.69 -16.40
C LYS A 49 -3.17 -10.08 -15.88
N GLU A 50 -2.27 -9.13 -15.64
CA GLU A 50 -0.94 -9.42 -15.08
C GLU A 50 -0.97 -9.68 -13.57
N GLY A 51 -1.97 -9.13 -12.86
CA GLY A 51 -2.10 -9.22 -11.41
C GLY A 51 -3.08 -10.29 -10.95
N TYR A 52 -4.18 -10.48 -11.68
CA TYR A 52 -5.29 -11.32 -11.24
C TYR A 52 -5.75 -12.30 -12.32
N ALA A 53 -6.43 -13.36 -11.87
CA ALA A 53 -7.09 -14.34 -12.73
C ALA A 53 -8.31 -14.93 -12.04
N LEU A 54 -9.21 -15.55 -12.82
CA LEU A 54 -10.27 -16.39 -12.25
C LEU A 54 -9.63 -17.65 -11.65
N ALA A 55 -9.89 -17.88 -10.37
CA ALA A 55 -9.50 -19.12 -9.73
C ALA A 55 -10.46 -20.22 -10.19
N LYS A 56 -9.95 -21.38 -10.59
CA LYS A 56 -10.79 -22.58 -10.72
C LYS A 56 -11.30 -22.94 -9.32
N GLU A 57 -12.63 -22.94 -9.17
CA GLU A 57 -13.30 -23.48 -7.99
C GLU A 57 -12.89 -24.94 -7.87
N LEU A 58 -12.06 -25.23 -6.87
CA LEU A 58 -11.91 -26.58 -6.38
C LEU A 58 -13.05 -26.83 -5.39
N PRO A 59 -13.56 -28.07 -5.29
CA PRO A 59 -14.54 -28.39 -4.26
C PRO A 59 -13.95 -27.96 -2.92
N LYS A 60 -14.58 -26.96 -2.29
CA LYS A 60 -14.16 -26.38 -1.00
C LYS A 60 -14.10 -27.54 0.00
N THR A 61 -12.91 -28.08 0.27
CA THR A 61 -12.66 -28.76 1.55
C THR A 61 -12.70 -27.66 2.59
N GLU A 62 -13.90 -27.49 3.13
CA GLU A 62 -14.28 -26.66 4.26
C GLU A 62 -13.27 -26.86 5.38
N THR A 63 -12.22 -26.04 5.39
CA THR A 63 -11.44 -25.80 6.59
C THR A 63 -12.05 -24.53 7.14
N GLU A 64 -13.03 -24.74 8.01
CA GLU A 64 -13.74 -23.75 8.80
C GLU A 64 -12.73 -22.88 9.57
N ASP A 65 -12.24 -21.80 8.95
CA ASP A 65 -11.71 -20.66 9.70
C ASP A 65 -12.88 -19.67 9.87
N LYS A 66 -13.24 -19.50 11.13
CA LYS A 66 -14.47 -18.86 11.59
C LYS A 66 -14.54 -17.41 11.10
N PRO A 67 -15.74 -16.87 10.84
CA PRO A 67 -15.90 -15.42 10.71
C PRO A 67 -15.66 -14.78 12.07
N GLY A 68 -14.45 -14.27 12.28
CA GLY A 68 -14.11 -13.34 13.35
C GLY A 68 -13.00 -12.44 12.79
N ASP A 69 -13.24 -11.17 12.53
CA ASP A 69 -13.69 -10.19 13.50
C ASP A 69 -14.40 -9.02 12.78
N GLU A 70 -15.21 -8.29 13.54
CA GLU A 70 -15.97 -7.07 13.21
C GLU A 70 -15.47 -6.16 12.05
N PRO A 71 -16.39 -5.35 11.46
CA PRO A 71 -16.01 -4.32 10.51
C PRO A 71 -15.03 -3.37 11.19
N ALA A 72 -13.78 -3.33 10.72
CA ALA A 72 -12.78 -2.39 11.21
C ALA A 72 -13.16 -0.96 10.79
N LYS A 73 -13.95 -0.34 11.66
CA LYS A 73 -14.16 1.10 11.84
C LYS A 73 -12.80 1.81 11.64
N PRO A 74 -12.76 2.99 11.01
CA PRO A 74 -11.57 3.49 10.33
C PRO A 74 -10.46 3.86 11.32
N ALA A 75 -9.32 3.16 11.23
CA ALA A 75 -8.08 3.63 11.84
C ALA A 75 -7.53 4.79 11.00
N ARG A 76 -7.97 5.99 11.35
CA ARG A 76 -7.35 7.26 10.98
C ARG A 76 -5.84 7.19 11.27
N GLY A 77 -5.05 7.42 10.23
CA GLY A 77 -3.59 7.56 10.31
C GLY A 77 -2.87 6.29 9.87
N SER A 78 -2.19 6.31 8.73
CA SER A 78 -0.87 6.93 8.74
C SER A 78 -0.45 7.39 7.36
N LYS A 79 0.06 8.63 7.35
CA LYS A 79 1.02 9.14 6.39
C LYS A 79 2.14 8.11 6.21
N SER A 80 2.61 7.93 4.97
CA SER A 80 4.02 8.08 4.57
C SER A 80 4.16 7.57 3.13
N LYS A 81 4.29 8.51 2.18
CA LYS A 81 5.57 8.96 1.60
C LYS A 81 6.13 7.99 0.55
N LYS A 82 5.82 8.35 -0.70
CA LYS A 82 6.67 8.37 -1.90
C LYS A 82 8.13 7.91 -1.69
N PRO A 83 8.64 6.93 -2.45
CA PRO A 83 10.07 6.65 -2.52
C PRO A 83 10.71 7.50 -3.63
N ALA A 84 11.72 8.28 -3.24
CA ALA A 84 12.84 8.76 -4.05
C ALA A 84 13.93 8.97 -2.99
N GLY A 85 15.04 8.24 -3.02
CA GLY A 85 16.00 8.28 -4.12
C GLY A 85 17.02 9.38 -3.77
N GLU A 86 18.30 9.06 -3.91
CA GLU A 86 19.48 9.87 -3.62
C GLU A 86 19.97 9.88 -2.17
N GLY A 87 21.07 9.14 -1.98
CA GLY A 87 21.99 9.36 -0.89
C GLY A 87 23.10 10.29 -1.34
N GLU A 88 23.45 11.21 -0.46
CA GLU A 88 24.62 12.09 -0.42
C GLU A 88 24.60 12.61 1.03
N ASP A 89 25.65 12.95 1.74
CA ASP A 89 27.08 12.75 1.69
C ASP A 89 27.52 13.21 3.10
N LYS A 90 28.70 12.79 3.55
CA LYS A 90 29.23 13.18 4.85
C LYS A 90 29.48 14.69 4.88
N SER A 91 29.20 15.36 5.98
CA SER A 91 30.22 16.17 6.67
C SER A 91 29.68 16.92 7.89
N ASN A 92 30.53 16.87 8.90
CA ASN A 92 30.47 17.51 10.20
C ASN A 92 31.32 18.79 10.11
N GLY A 93 30.90 19.90 10.69
CA GLY A 93 31.72 21.13 10.81
C GLY A 93 30.83 22.36 11.01
N SER A 94 30.59 22.78 12.27
CA SER A 94 31.37 23.79 13.01
C SER A 94 31.31 25.20 12.39
N ASP A 95 30.69 26.10 13.17
CA ASP A 95 31.09 27.49 13.44
C ASP A 95 31.88 28.24 12.34
N ASP A 96 31.26 29.27 11.75
CA ASP A 96 31.90 30.59 11.67
C ASP A 96 30.85 31.68 11.47
N ALA A 97 30.73 32.54 12.48
CA ALA A 97 29.95 33.76 12.44
C ALA A 97 30.70 34.80 11.62
N SER A 98 30.27 35.03 10.39
CA SER A 98 30.68 36.19 9.60
C SER A 98 29.51 36.73 8.77
N LYS A 99 28.81 37.74 9.29
CA LYS A 99 28.05 38.68 8.45
C LYS A 99 28.74 40.03 8.48
N ASN A 100 29.52 40.23 7.42
CA ASN A 100 30.11 41.48 7.02
C ASN A 100 29.02 42.49 6.61
N GLY A 101 29.35 43.76 6.78
CA GLY A 101 28.44 44.88 6.69
C GLY A 101 27.95 45.25 5.29
N GLU A 102 27.00 46.17 5.30
CA GLU A 102 26.79 47.25 4.31
C GLU A 102 25.45 47.89 4.71
N GLN A 103 25.48 49.01 5.43
CA GLN A 103 24.31 49.89 5.49
C GLN A 103 24.72 51.35 5.73
N ALA A 104 24.69 52.07 4.61
CA ALA A 104 24.07 53.38 4.44
C ALA A 104 24.58 54.58 5.27
N LYS A 105 25.42 55.38 4.59
CA LYS A 105 25.32 56.84 4.37
C LYS A 105 24.61 57.69 5.44
N HIS A 106 25.39 58.54 6.09
CA HIS A 106 25.03 59.88 6.59
C HIS A 106 26.32 60.72 6.45
N ASP A 107 26.47 61.61 5.46
CA ASP A 107 25.98 63.00 5.42
C ASP A 107 26.23 63.78 6.72
N ALA A 108 27.23 64.68 6.70
CA ALA A 108 27.07 66.09 7.08
C ALA A 108 28.43 66.79 7.24
N GLY A 109 28.55 67.96 6.60
CA GLY A 109 29.27 69.14 7.15
C GLY A 109 30.69 69.36 6.70
#